data_AF-A0A4R5MF76-F1
#
_entry.id   AF-A0A4R5MF76-F1
#
_cell.length_a   1.000
_cell.length_b   1.000
_cell.length_c   1.000
_cell.angle_alpha   90.00
_cell.angle_beta   90.00
_cell.angle_gamma   90.00
#
_symmetry.space_group_name_H-M   'P 1'
#
loop_
_entity.id
_entity.type
_entity.pdbx_description
1 polymer ?
#
loop_
_entity_poly.entity_id
_entity_poly.type
_entity_poly.pdbx_seq_one_letter_code
_entity_poly.pdbx_strand_id
1 'polypeptide(L)'
;MTTHNGMFWRLRELVDALPDVDFEIWTSNSWRRVYFERGCPAIEPCVQRTDNHPDLMFAPGVAAYLEAVGPKRVRMLLDLIDQQARDLAAMMEDNAAQAKLAREACITAAQCTSLLRDVAALKRYNANKARPHLVNNYHVLSAPRDLLDRIDAVLAQKE
;
A
#
# COMPACT_ATOMS: atom_id res chain seq x y z
N MET A 1 -1.72 -0.80 14.03
CA MET A 1 -1.77 -1.68 12.85
C MET A 1 -1.09 -2.96 13.24
N THR A 2 -1.88 -3.98 13.54
CA THR A 2 -1.44 -5.23 14.17
C THR A 2 -1.96 -6.38 13.31
N THR A 3 -1.20 -7.48 13.29
CA THR A 3 -1.63 -8.86 12.94
C THR A 3 -1.78 -9.32 11.49
N HIS A 4 -0.84 -8.99 10.59
CA HIS A 4 -0.52 -9.89 9.45
C HIS A 4 0.92 -10.42 9.45
N ASN A 5 1.81 -9.83 10.24
CA ASN A 5 3.19 -10.30 10.34
C ASN A 5 3.33 -11.66 11.01
N GLY A 6 2.30 -12.16 11.72
CA GLY A 6 2.35 -13.32 12.61
C GLY A 6 2.31 -14.72 11.95
N MET A 7 2.02 -14.83 10.65
CA MET A 7 1.97 -16.13 9.97
C MET A 7 3.17 -16.33 9.03
N PHE A 8 3.54 -15.29 8.29
CA PHE A 8 4.64 -15.37 7.33
C PHE A 8 6.03 -15.33 8.00
N TRP A 9 6.20 -14.65 9.15
CA TRP A 9 7.48 -14.65 9.86
C TRP A 9 7.91 -16.07 10.26
N ARG A 10 6.97 -16.87 10.77
CA ARG A 10 7.26 -18.23 11.22
C ARG A 10 7.58 -19.14 10.04
N LEU A 11 6.84 -19.00 8.94
CA LEU A 11 7.14 -19.75 7.72
C LEU A 11 8.50 -19.36 7.14
N ARG A 12 8.82 -18.06 7.13
CA ARG A 12 10.14 -17.58 6.68
C ARG A 12 11.26 -18.12 7.55
N GLU A 13 11.15 -18.04 8.87
CA GLU A 13 12.13 -18.59 9.80
C GLU A 13 12.36 -20.10 9.55
N LEU A 14 11.28 -20.87 9.36
CA LEU A 14 11.37 -22.30 9.09
C LEU A 14 12.04 -22.58 7.74
N VAL A 15 11.72 -21.82 6.69
CA VAL A 15 12.32 -21.98 5.36
C VAL A 15 13.77 -21.53 5.35
N ASP A 16 14.11 -20.47 6.07
CA ASP A 16 15.47 -19.94 6.24
C ASP A 16 16.40 -20.95 6.93
N ALA A 17 15.86 -21.80 7.81
CA ALA A 17 16.58 -22.89 8.45
C ALA A 17 16.83 -24.11 7.54
N LEU A 18 16.15 -24.19 6.39
CA LEU A 18 16.30 -25.29 5.44
C LEU A 18 17.38 -24.96 4.39
N PRO A 19 18.05 -25.99 3.82
CA PRO A 19 18.95 -25.80 2.69
C PRO A 19 18.26 -25.10 1.51
N ASP A 20 19.02 -24.32 0.73
CA ASP A 20 18.52 -23.60 -0.46
C ASP A 20 18.38 -24.52 -1.69
N VAL A 21 17.62 -25.61 -1.52
CA VAL A 21 17.31 -26.58 -2.55
C VAL A 21 15.88 -27.10 -2.35
N ASP A 22 15.29 -27.64 -3.41
CA ASP A 22 13.96 -28.22 -3.34
C ASP A 22 13.99 -29.69 -2.90
N PHE A 23 12.81 -30.21 -2.57
CA PHE A 23 12.63 -31.63 -2.29
C PHE A 23 12.67 -32.45 -3.59
N GLU A 24 13.22 -33.64 -3.49
CA GLU A 24 13.24 -34.66 -4.53
C GLU A 24 12.62 -35.94 -3.95
N ILE A 25 11.59 -36.46 -4.61
CA ILE A 25 10.90 -37.67 -4.16
C ILE A 25 11.47 -38.88 -4.88
N TRP A 26 12.04 -39.79 -4.10
CA TRP A 26 12.62 -41.02 -4.62
C TRP A 26 11.64 -42.17 -4.38
N THR A 27 11.20 -42.82 -5.46
CA THR A 27 10.33 -43.98 -5.41
C THR A 27 11.00 -45.20 -6.05
N SER A 28 11.15 -46.31 -5.32
CA SER A 28 11.65 -47.58 -5.87
C SER A 28 10.88 -48.76 -5.29
N ASN A 29 10.23 -49.55 -6.17
CA ASN A 29 9.46 -50.78 -5.95
C ASN A 29 8.41 -50.75 -4.82
N SER A 30 8.82 -50.47 -3.58
CA SER A 30 7.96 -50.38 -2.40
C SER A 30 8.31 -49.21 -1.47
N TRP A 31 9.33 -48.39 -1.77
CA TRP A 31 9.84 -47.38 -0.85
C TRP A 31 9.67 -45.97 -1.40
N ARG A 32 9.31 -45.05 -0.51
CA ARG A 32 9.27 -43.61 -0.79
C ARG A 32 10.13 -42.84 0.20
N ARG A 33 10.93 -41.92 -0.31
CA ARG A 33 11.83 -41.08 0.49
C ARG A 33 11.76 -39.64 0.01
N VAL A 34 11.94 -38.71 0.94
CA VAL A 34 12.10 -37.28 0.63
C VAL A 34 13.55 -36.93 0.85
N TYR A 35 14.20 -36.49 -0.21
CA TYR A 35 15.56 -35.97 -0.18
C TYR A 35 15.56 -34.49 -0.47
N PHE A 36 16.59 -33.79 -0.02
CA PHE A 36 17.01 -32.55 -0.64
C PHE A 36 17.74 -32.89 -1.95
N GLU A 37 17.64 -32.01 -2.94
CA GLU A 37 18.45 -32.09 -4.15
C GLU A 37 19.91 -32.37 -3.76
N ARG A 38 20.54 -33.40 -4.36
CA ARG A 38 21.88 -33.95 -4.03
C ARG A 38 21.95 -35.03 -2.94
N GLY A 39 20.83 -35.69 -2.64
CA GLY A 39 20.84 -36.99 -1.95
C GLY A 39 21.01 -36.93 -0.42
N CYS A 40 20.84 -35.76 0.20
CA CYS A 40 20.72 -35.65 1.66
C CYS A 40 19.28 -35.94 2.12
N PRO A 41 19.02 -36.85 3.08
CA PRO A 41 17.66 -37.13 3.53
C PRO A 41 17.01 -35.88 4.13
N ALA A 42 15.83 -35.51 3.62
CA ALA A 42 15.06 -34.36 4.13
C ALA A 42 14.09 -34.75 5.24
N ILE A 43 13.59 -36.00 5.20
CA ILE A 43 12.73 -36.58 6.22
C ILE A 43 13.31 -37.92 6.63
N GLU A 44 13.52 -38.11 7.93
CA GLU A 44 13.91 -39.40 8.48
C GLU A 44 12.74 -40.39 8.34
N PRO A 45 12.92 -41.49 7.60
CA PRO A 45 11.86 -42.45 7.37
C PRO A 45 11.61 -43.34 8.59
N CYS A 46 10.35 -43.71 8.86
CA CYS A 46 10.04 -44.76 9.82
C CYS A 46 10.49 -46.11 9.28
N VAL A 47 11.25 -46.86 10.09
CA VAL A 47 11.67 -48.22 9.76
C VAL A 47 10.50 -49.17 10.01
N GLN A 48 10.01 -49.86 8.98
CA GLN A 48 9.00 -50.90 9.13
C GLN A 48 9.59 -52.11 9.88
N ARG A 49 8.84 -52.62 10.86
CA ARG A 49 9.31 -53.68 11.77
C ARG A 49 9.53 -55.03 11.08
N THR A 50 8.84 -55.29 9.96
CA THR A 50 8.79 -56.60 9.29
C THR A 50 9.93 -56.86 8.33
N ASP A 51 10.41 -55.83 7.63
CA ASP A 51 11.50 -55.93 6.64
C ASP A 51 12.69 -55.00 6.96
N ASN A 52 12.58 -54.25 8.06
CA ASN A 52 13.58 -53.28 8.51
C ASN A 52 13.88 -52.20 7.46
N HIS A 53 12.91 -51.90 6.58
CA HIS A 53 13.07 -50.91 5.54
C HIS A 53 12.44 -49.56 5.91
N PRO A 54 13.15 -48.44 5.63
CA PRO A 54 12.61 -47.10 5.80
C PRO A 54 11.59 -46.77 4.71
N ASP A 55 10.32 -46.55 5.07
CA ASP A 55 9.28 -46.22 4.09
C ASP A 55 8.35 -45.09 4.56
N LEU A 56 7.96 -44.23 3.62
CA LEU A 56 6.94 -43.20 3.77
C LEU A 56 5.72 -43.59 2.94
N MET A 57 4.53 -43.45 3.51
CA MET A 57 3.28 -43.66 2.77
C MET A 57 2.71 -42.31 2.33
N PHE A 58 2.57 -42.12 1.01
CA PHE A 58 1.94 -40.92 0.44
C PHE A 58 0.54 -41.25 -0.06
N ALA A 59 -0.44 -40.44 0.34
CA ALA A 59 -1.72 -40.39 -0.35
C ALA A 59 -1.53 -39.85 -1.78
N PRO A 60 -2.45 -40.14 -2.73
CA PRO A 60 -2.40 -39.59 -4.08
C PRO A 60 -2.21 -38.06 -4.07
N GLY A 61 -1.26 -37.57 -4.85
CA GLY A 61 -0.96 -36.14 -4.98
C GLY A 61 0.04 -35.57 -3.95
N VAL A 62 0.32 -36.26 -2.84
CA VAL A 62 1.25 -35.73 -1.79
C VAL A 62 2.68 -35.61 -2.32
N ALA A 63 3.17 -36.59 -3.09
CA ALA A 63 4.51 -36.53 -3.69
C ALA A 63 4.66 -35.29 -4.61
N ALA A 64 3.74 -35.13 -5.55
CA ALA A 64 3.73 -33.98 -6.47
C ALA A 64 3.58 -32.64 -5.72
N TYR A 65 2.80 -32.61 -4.64
CA TYR A 65 2.69 -31.43 -3.79
C TYR A 65 4.02 -31.07 -3.12
N LEU A 66 4.71 -32.04 -2.52
CA LEU A 66 6.00 -31.81 -1.86
C LEU A 66 7.06 -31.32 -2.86
N GLU A 67 7.10 -31.89 -4.07
CA GLU A 67 8.00 -31.44 -5.13
C GLU A 67 7.67 -30.02 -5.61
N ALA A 68 6.39 -29.64 -5.64
CA ALA A 68 5.95 -28.32 -6.04
C ALA A 68 6.13 -27.24 -4.95
N VAL A 69 6.09 -27.63 -3.68
CA VAL A 69 6.17 -26.73 -2.51
C VAL A 69 7.46 -26.96 -1.73
N GLY A 70 8.57 -27.09 -2.46
CA GLY A 70 9.90 -27.20 -1.88
C GLY A 70 10.39 -25.89 -1.22
N PRO A 71 11.39 -25.96 -0.33
CA PRO A 71 11.84 -24.82 0.46
C PRO A 71 12.24 -23.61 -0.39
N LYS A 72 12.95 -23.84 -1.50
CA LYS A 72 13.39 -22.79 -2.41
C LYS A 72 12.20 -22.06 -3.04
N ARG A 73 11.18 -22.81 -3.51
CA ARG A 73 9.97 -22.20 -4.09
C ARG A 73 9.17 -21.43 -3.05
N VAL A 74 9.06 -21.94 -1.82
CA VAL A 74 8.40 -21.21 -0.72
C VAL A 74 9.15 -19.91 -0.42
N ARG A 75 10.49 -19.94 -0.36
CA ARG A 75 11.32 -18.74 -0.17
C ARG A 75 11.04 -17.69 -1.26
N MET A 76 11.05 -18.10 -2.53
CA MET A 76 10.74 -17.21 -3.65
C MET A 76 9.36 -16.57 -3.54
N LEU A 77 8.34 -17.34 -3.13
CA LEU A 77 6.99 -16.81 -2.93
C LEU A 77 6.94 -15.81 -1.78
N LEU A 78 7.61 -16.08 -0.67
CA LEU A 78 7.70 -15.13 0.44
C LEU A 78 8.42 -13.84 0.01
N ASP A 79 9.50 -13.94 -0.77
CA ASP A 79 10.24 -12.77 -1.27
C ASP A 79 9.37 -11.91 -2.19
N LEU A 80 8.54 -12.56 -3.03
CA LEU A 80 7.58 -11.88 -3.88
C LEU A 80 6.49 -11.17 -3.07
N ILE A 81 5.96 -11.81 -2.03
CA ILE A 81 4.97 -11.20 -1.13
C ILE A 81 5.57 -9.98 -0.43
N ASP A 82 6.80 -10.09 0.09
CA ASP A 82 7.50 -8.98 0.74
C ASP A 82 7.73 -7.82 -0.24
N GLN A 83 8.07 -8.11 -1.49
CA GLN A 83 8.22 -7.09 -2.53
C GLN A 83 6.88 -6.41 -2.85
N GLN A 84 5.82 -7.18 -3.07
CA GLN A 84 4.49 -6.63 -3.36
C GLN A 84 3.96 -5.77 -2.21
N ALA A 85 4.25 -6.15 -0.95
CA ALA A 85 3.87 -5.35 0.21
C ALA A 85 4.60 -3.99 0.23
N ARG A 86 5.89 -3.96 -0.13
CA ARG A 86 6.66 -2.71 -0.27
C ARG A 86 6.13 -1.83 -1.38
N ASP A 87 5.84 -2.41 -2.55
CA ASP A 87 5.33 -1.68 -3.71
C ASP A 87 3.96 -1.06 -3.41
N LEU A 88 3.07 -1.82 -2.76
CA LEU A 88 1.76 -1.32 -2.33
C LEU A 88 1.89 -0.17 -1.33
N ALA A 89 2.81 -0.28 -0.36
CA ALA A 89 3.05 0.79 0.60
C ALA A 89 3.53 2.09 -0.08
N ALA A 90 4.45 1.99 -1.03
CA ALA A 90 4.93 3.13 -1.81
C ALA A 90 3.81 3.77 -2.63
N MET A 91 2.99 2.98 -3.32
CA MET A 91 1.84 3.48 -4.07
C MET A 91 0.82 4.20 -3.17
N MET A 92 0.61 3.70 -1.95
CA MET A 92 -0.28 4.35 -0.99
C MET A 92 0.26 5.69 -0.50
N GLU A 93 1.58 5.79 -0.30
CA GLU A 93 2.25 7.05 0.06
C GLU A 93 2.14 8.09 -1.06
N ASP A 94 2.39 7.69 -2.31
CA ASP A 94 2.22 8.55 -3.49
C ASP A 94 0.79 9.04 -3.63
N ASN A 95 -0.19 8.14 -3.47
CA ASN A 95 -1.61 8.50 -3.51
C ASN A 95 -1.99 9.49 -2.39
N ALA A 96 -1.43 9.31 -1.19
CA ALA A 96 -1.66 10.23 -0.08
C ALA A 96 -1.05 11.61 -0.36
N ALA A 97 0.14 11.67 -0.95
CA ALA A 97 0.78 12.91 -1.36
C ALA A 97 -0.03 13.64 -2.45
N GLN A 98 -0.51 12.90 -3.45
CA GLN A 98 -1.38 13.46 -4.50
C GLN A 98 -2.70 13.98 -3.94
N ALA A 99 -3.33 13.24 -3.02
CA ALA A 99 -4.56 13.67 -2.36
C ALA A 99 -4.36 14.97 -1.55
N LYS A 100 -3.20 15.13 -0.89
CA LYS A 100 -2.84 16.35 -0.19
C LYS A 100 -2.71 17.54 -1.14
N LEU A 101 -1.95 17.37 -2.24
CA LEU A 101 -1.79 18.42 -3.26
C LEU A 101 -3.14 18.81 -3.89
N ALA A 102 -4.00 17.84 -4.21
CA ALA A 102 -5.32 18.09 -4.77
C ALA A 102 -6.20 18.90 -3.79
N ARG A 103 -6.11 18.61 -2.48
CA ARG A 103 -6.82 19.37 -1.44
C ARG A 103 -6.34 20.81 -1.35
N GLU A 104 -5.03 21.05 -1.38
CA GLU A 104 -4.44 22.39 -1.34
C GLU A 104 -4.82 23.20 -2.58
N ALA A 105 -4.80 22.59 -3.76
CA ALA A 105 -5.27 23.21 -5.00
C ALA A 105 -6.75 23.59 -4.93
N CYS A 106 -7.60 22.72 -4.36
CA CYS A 106 -9.03 22.99 -4.19
C CYS A 106 -9.29 24.16 -3.23
N ILE A 107 -8.57 24.22 -2.10
CA ILE A 107 -8.66 25.35 -1.15
C ILE A 107 -8.26 26.65 -1.85
N THR A 108 -7.15 26.64 -2.58
CA THR A 108 -6.66 27.82 -3.32
C THR A 108 -7.67 28.28 -4.36
N ALA A 109 -8.27 27.36 -5.13
CA ALA A 109 -9.29 27.69 -6.12
C ALA A 109 -10.55 28.30 -5.48
N ALA A 110 -10.98 27.77 -4.33
CA ALA A 110 -12.10 28.31 -3.57
C ALA A 110 -11.83 29.73 -3.06
N GLN A 111 -10.62 29.98 -2.54
CA GLN A 111 -10.18 31.31 -2.12
C GLN A 111 -10.17 32.30 -3.29
N CYS A 112 -9.58 31.94 -4.45
CA CYS A 112 -9.59 32.79 -5.63
C CYS A 112 -11.02 33.12 -6.11
N THR A 113 -11.92 32.15 -6.07
CA THR A 113 -13.33 32.35 -6.47
C THR A 113 -14.07 33.26 -5.48
N SER A 114 -13.78 33.19 -4.19
CA SER A 114 -14.27 34.16 -3.21
C SER A 114 -13.77 35.56 -3.52
N LEU A 115 -12.46 35.70 -3.77
CA LEU A 115 -11.84 36.98 -4.08
C LEU A 115 -12.43 37.66 -5.31
N LEU A 116 -12.64 36.88 -6.38
CA LEU A 116 -13.26 37.36 -7.61
C LEU A 116 -14.69 37.84 -7.37
N ARG A 117 -15.47 37.14 -6.52
CA ARG A 117 -16.81 37.58 -6.12
C ARG A 117 -16.76 38.91 -5.35
N ASP A 118 -15.82 39.05 -4.43
CA ASP A 118 -15.67 40.26 -3.63
C ASP A 118 -15.24 41.46 -4.51
N VAL A 119 -14.29 41.26 -5.42
CA VAL A 119 -13.88 42.28 -6.41
C VAL A 119 -15.05 42.67 -7.30
N ALA A 120 -15.86 41.72 -7.77
CA ALA A 120 -17.04 42.01 -8.56
C ALA A 120 -18.08 42.82 -7.76
N ALA A 121 -18.28 42.51 -6.48
CA ALA A 121 -19.16 43.28 -5.60
C ALA A 121 -18.68 44.72 -5.39
N LEU A 122 -17.37 44.92 -5.17
CA LEU A 122 -16.76 46.24 -5.04
C LEU A 122 -16.92 47.07 -6.32
N LYS A 123 -16.70 46.48 -7.50
CA LYS A 123 -16.91 47.16 -8.78
C LYS A 123 -18.36 47.62 -8.94
N ARG A 124 -19.34 46.79 -8.56
CA ARG A 124 -20.78 47.17 -8.57
C ARG A 124 -21.08 48.30 -7.60
N TYR A 125 -20.56 48.23 -6.38
CA TYR A 125 -20.73 49.28 -5.37
C TYR A 125 -20.18 50.63 -5.86
N ASN A 126 -18.95 50.65 -6.40
CA ASN A 126 -18.33 51.86 -6.92
C ASN A 126 -19.09 52.44 -8.12
N ALA A 127 -19.56 51.60 -9.03
CA ALA A 127 -20.38 52.04 -10.16
C ALA A 127 -21.71 52.68 -9.70
N ASN A 128 -22.34 52.14 -8.65
CA ASN A 128 -23.56 52.70 -8.07
C ASN A 128 -23.31 54.01 -7.32
N LYS A 129 -22.16 54.15 -6.65
CA LYS A 129 -21.76 55.39 -5.97
C LYS A 129 -21.38 56.51 -6.95
N ALA A 130 -20.82 56.16 -8.12
CA ALA A 130 -20.46 57.09 -9.18
C ALA A 130 -21.66 57.57 -10.03
N ARG A 131 -22.88 57.05 -9.79
CA ARG A 131 -24.11 57.66 -10.31
C ARG A 131 -24.56 58.76 -9.34
N PRO A 132 -24.36 60.05 -9.66
CA PRO A 132 -25.10 61.09 -8.96
C PRO A 132 -26.58 60.85 -9.28
N HIS A 133 -27.46 61.05 -8.30
CA HIS A 133 -28.90 60.77 -8.35
C HIS A 133 -29.30 59.31 -8.06
N LEU A 134 -29.33 58.95 -6.78
CA LEU A 134 -30.42 58.19 -6.15
C LEU A 134 -30.24 58.25 -4.62
N VAL A 135 -30.96 59.18 -4.00
CA VAL A 135 -31.06 59.35 -2.56
C VAL A 135 -32.13 58.38 -2.04
N ASN A 136 -31.74 57.38 -1.25
CA ASN A 136 -32.26 57.10 0.10
C ASN A 136 -31.97 55.66 0.57
N ASN A 137 -31.50 55.59 1.81
CA ASN A 137 -31.59 54.46 2.74
C ASN A 137 -30.93 53.14 2.33
N TYR A 138 -29.62 53.00 2.50
CA TYR A 138 -29.04 51.73 2.95
C TYR A 138 -27.87 51.98 3.91
N HIS A 139 -27.91 51.29 5.05
CA HIS A 139 -26.89 51.29 6.09
C HIS A 139 -25.48 51.17 5.51
N VAL A 140 -24.61 52.07 5.95
CA VAL A 140 -23.18 52.11 5.63
C VAL A 140 -22.53 50.84 6.17
N LEU A 141 -22.30 49.85 5.29
CA LEU A 141 -21.38 48.75 5.56
C LEU A 141 -19.96 49.30 5.46
N SER A 142 -19.39 49.68 6.61
CA SER A 142 -17.98 50.00 6.78
C SER A 142 -17.13 48.73 6.66
N ALA A 143 -16.85 48.25 5.45
CA ALA A 143 -15.97 47.08 5.23
C ALA A 143 -14.94 47.17 4.07
N PRO A 144 -14.35 48.33 3.66
CA PRO A 144 -13.34 48.30 2.59
C PRO A 144 -11.96 47.80 3.03
N ARG A 145 -11.55 48.04 4.28
CA ARG A 145 -10.17 47.76 4.77
C ARG A 145 -9.93 46.29 5.02
N ASP A 146 -10.82 45.63 5.78
CA ASP A 146 -10.77 44.19 6.03
C ASP A 146 -10.70 43.36 4.74
N LEU A 147 -11.28 43.87 3.65
CA LEU A 147 -11.34 43.15 2.38
C LEU A 147 -10.04 43.30 1.56
N LEU A 148 -9.38 44.46 1.65
CA LEU A 148 -8.04 44.67 1.08
C LEU A 148 -6.99 43.86 1.85
N ASP A 149 -7.07 43.84 3.18
CA ASP A 149 -6.16 43.05 4.01
C ASP A 149 -6.28 41.53 3.73
N ARG A 150 -7.49 41.06 3.40
CA ARG A 150 -7.75 39.67 2.97
C ARG A 150 -7.20 39.37 1.56
N ILE A 151 -7.16 40.34 0.66
CA ILE A 151 -6.55 40.19 -0.67
C ILE A 151 -5.04 40.07 -0.53
N ASP A 152 -4.42 40.97 0.23
CA ASP A 152 -2.97 40.99 0.42
C ASP A 152 -2.47 39.74 1.15
N ALA A 153 -3.22 39.24 2.14
CA ALA A 153 -2.91 37.99 2.83
C ALA A 153 -2.92 36.75 1.92
N VAL A 154 -3.81 36.70 0.90
CA VAL A 154 -3.87 35.59 -0.07
C VAL A 154 -2.74 35.69 -1.10
N LEU A 155 -2.33 36.90 -1.47
CA LEU A 155 -1.19 37.12 -2.38
C LEU A 155 0.14 36.78 -1.69
N ALA A 156 0.29 37.09 -0.40
CA ALA A 156 1.49 36.79 0.38
C ALA A 156 1.69 35.28 0.67
N GLN A 157 0.65 34.45 0.59
CA GLN A 157 0.76 32.98 0.76
C GLN A 157 1.29 32.27 -0.50
N LYS A 158 1.55 32.99 -1.60
CA LYS A 158 2.04 32.43 -2.87
C LYS A 158 3.52 32.71 -3.18
N GLU A 159 4.22 33.48 -2.33
CA GLU A 159 5.68 33.67 -2.36
C GLU A 159 6.37 32.67 -1.42
#